data_AF-A0A1G3QZV8-F1
#
_entry.id   AF-A0A1G3QZV8-F1
#
_cell.length_a   1.000
_cell.length_b   1.000
_cell.length_c   1.000
_cell.angle_alpha   90.00
_cell.angle_beta   90.00
_cell.angle_gamma   90.00
#
_symmetry.space_group_name_H-M   'P 1'
#
loop_
_entity.id
_entity.type
_entity.pdbx_description
1 polymer ?
#
loop_
_entity_poly.entity_id
_entity_poly.type
_entity_poly.pdbx_seq_one_letter_code
_entity_poly.pdbx_strand_id
1 'polypeptide(L)' 'MRAIQLTIDEDLLADLDADHEVKRRGRSAVIRQLAAEYLETRRRKAFTARYRKAYGKGKGLADEFAGWEGEGVWPLR' A
#
# COMPACT_ATOMS: atom_id res chain seq x y z
N MET A 1 17.45 6.60 -14.35
CA MET A 1 16.87 5.26 -14.14
C MET A 1 17.98 4.23 -14.34
N ARG A 2 17.97 3.10 -13.62
CA ARG A 2 18.95 2.01 -13.81
C ARG A 2 18.26 0.82 -14.46
N ALA A 3 18.88 0.26 -15.51
CA ALA A 3 18.39 -0.97 -16.14
C ALA A 3 18.68 -2.17 -15.24
N ILE A 4 17.73 -3.09 -15.17
CA ILE A 4 17.83 -4.36 -14.45
C ILE A 4 17.35 -5.47 -15.36
N GLN A 5 17.87 -6.67 -15.17
CA GLN A 5 17.36 -7.87 -15.82
C GLN A 5 16.35 -8.53 -14.88
N LEU A 6 15.20 -8.91 -15.40
CA LEU A 6 14.17 -9.67 -14.70
C LEU A 6 13.87 -10.93 -15.51
N THR A 7 13.78 -12.06 -14.85
CA THR A 7 13.30 -13.30 -15.46
C THR A 7 11.80 -13.42 -15.18
N ILE A 8 11.03 -13.71 -16.21
CA ILE A 8 9.58 -13.90 -16.13
C ILE A 8 9.21 -15.13 -16.95
N ASP A 9 8.09 -15.75 -16.61
CA ASP A 9 7.55 -16.88 -17.35
C ASP A 9 7.22 -16.49 -18.80
N GLU A 10 7.41 -17.41 -19.74
CA GLU A 10 7.26 -17.14 -21.16
C GLU A 10 5.81 -16.86 -21.56
N ASP A 11 4.85 -17.58 -20.97
CA ASP A 11 3.42 -17.35 -21.22
C ASP A 11 3.01 -15.98 -20.69
N LEU A 12 3.49 -15.62 -19.49
CA LEU A 12 3.23 -14.29 -18.91
C LEU A 12 3.85 -13.16 -19.73
N LEU A 13 5.03 -13.38 -20.34
CA LEU A 13 5.64 -12.41 -21.23
C LEU A 13 4.80 -12.23 -22.51
N ALA A 14 4.31 -13.32 -23.08
CA ALA A 14 3.45 -13.28 -24.26
C ALA A 14 2.13 -12.54 -23.98
N ASP A 15 1.51 -12.79 -22.84
CA ASP A 15 0.28 -12.11 -22.42
C ASP A 15 0.52 -10.60 -22.22
N LEU A 16 1.61 -10.23 -21.55
CA LEU A 16 2.01 -8.83 -21.40
C LEU A 16 2.25 -8.19 -22.77
N ASP A 17 2.88 -8.88 -23.70
CA ASP A 17 3.14 -8.34 -25.03
C ASP A 17 1.89 -8.20 -25.89
N ALA A 18 0.87 -9.02 -25.65
CA ALA A 18 -0.40 -8.92 -26.32
C ALA A 18 -1.23 -7.70 -25.84
N ASP A 19 -1.02 -7.28 -24.59
CA ASP A 19 -1.76 -6.20 -23.94
C ASP A 19 -1.62 -4.84 -24.64
N HIS A 20 -2.75 -4.13 -24.74
CA HIS A 20 -2.81 -2.86 -25.45
C HIS A 20 -2.00 -1.75 -24.78
N GLU A 21 -2.01 -1.68 -23.45
CA GLU A 21 -1.26 -0.66 -22.71
C GLU A 21 0.25 -0.94 -22.76
N VAL A 22 0.66 -2.20 -22.72
CA VAL A 22 2.06 -2.58 -22.95
C VAL A 22 2.52 -2.21 -24.36
N LYS A 23 1.72 -2.49 -25.40
CA LYS A 23 2.03 -2.06 -26.78
C LYS A 23 2.15 -0.54 -26.92
N ARG A 24 1.30 0.21 -26.21
CA ARG A 24 1.27 1.67 -26.27
C ARG A 24 2.38 2.35 -25.47
N ARG A 25 2.71 1.85 -24.28
CA ARG A 25 3.58 2.54 -23.30
C ARG A 25 4.91 1.81 -23.05
N GLY A 26 5.00 0.56 -23.48
CA GLY A 26 6.15 -0.33 -23.29
C GLY A 26 6.12 -1.07 -21.95
N ARG A 27 6.73 -2.26 -21.94
CA ARG A 27 6.83 -3.16 -20.76
C ARG A 27 7.37 -2.44 -19.52
N SER A 28 8.45 -1.67 -19.68
CA SER A 28 9.11 -0.93 -18.58
C SER A 28 8.24 0.15 -17.94
N ALA A 29 7.24 0.67 -18.64
CA ALA A 29 6.29 1.63 -18.07
C ALA A 29 5.23 0.88 -17.25
N VAL A 30 4.67 -0.20 -17.81
CA VAL A 30 3.65 -1.02 -17.15
C VAL A 30 4.21 -1.70 -15.90
N ILE A 31 5.39 -2.34 -15.98
CA ILE A 31 6.04 -2.99 -14.83
C ILE A 31 6.31 -1.98 -13.71
N ARG A 32 6.68 -0.75 -14.03
CA ARG A 32 6.91 0.31 -13.03
C ARG A 32 5.62 0.68 -12.31
N GLN A 33 4.53 0.82 -13.05
CA GLN A 33 3.22 1.11 -12.49
C GLN A 33 2.79 -0.02 -11.56
N LEU A 34 2.86 -1.27 -12.03
CA LEU A 34 2.53 -2.45 -11.22
C LEU A 34 3.37 -2.54 -9.93
N ALA A 35 4.68 -2.26 -10.03
CA ALA A 35 5.56 -2.25 -8.86
C ALA A 35 5.17 -1.16 -7.84
N ALA A 36 4.79 0.04 -8.32
CA ALA A 36 4.33 1.13 -7.46
C ALA A 36 3.02 0.77 -6.74
N GLU A 37 2.05 0.24 -7.48
CA GLU A 37 0.75 -0.20 -6.96
C GLU A 37 0.89 -1.34 -5.94
N TYR A 38 1.79 -2.31 -6.20
CA TYR A 38 2.10 -3.39 -5.27
C TYR A 38 2.66 -2.84 -3.95
N LEU A 39 3.66 -1.95 -4.02
CA LEU A 39 4.30 -1.36 -2.84
C LEU A 39 3.33 -0.47 -2.06
N GLU A 40 2.46 0.26 -2.74
CA GLU A 40 1.42 1.05 -2.10
C GLU A 40 0.41 0.17 -1.37
N THR A 41 -0.12 -0.85 -2.03
CA THR A 41 -1.05 -1.81 -1.44
C THR A 41 -0.44 -2.49 -0.20
N ARG A 42 0.84 -2.88 -0.28
CA ARG A 42 1.57 -3.47 0.85
C ARG A 42 1.73 -2.49 2.00
N ARG A 43 2.05 -1.22 1.72
CA ARG A 43 2.12 -0.15 2.74
C ARG A 43 0.78 0.03 3.42
N ARG A 44 -0.32 0.16 2.66
CA ARG A 44 -1.68 0.30 3.21
C ARG A 44 -2.03 -0.87 4.12
N LYS A 45 -1.79 -2.12 3.69
CA LYS A 45 -2.01 -3.33 4.52
C LYS A 45 -1.19 -3.31 5.81
N ALA A 46 0.08 -2.90 5.75
CA ALA A 46 0.93 -2.77 6.93
C ALA A 46 0.40 -1.72 7.92
N PHE A 47 -0.07 -0.58 7.42
CA PHE A 47 -0.73 0.44 8.25
C PHE A 47 -2.02 -0.07 8.90
N THR A 48 -2.89 -0.75 8.15
CA THR A 48 -4.11 -1.34 8.71
C THR A 48 -3.78 -2.37 9.80
N ALA A 49 -2.75 -3.19 9.61
CA ALA A 49 -2.31 -4.14 10.62
C ALA A 49 -1.77 -3.44 11.88
N ARG A 50 -0.97 -2.37 11.72
CA ARG A 50 -0.44 -1.58 12.83
C ARG A 50 -1.54 -0.82 13.57
N TYR A 51 -2.52 -0.27 12.85
CA TYR A 51 -3.67 0.41 13.44
C TYR A 51 -4.55 -0.58 14.21
N ARG A 52 -4.82 -1.77 13.67
CA ARG A 52 -5.50 -2.85 14.41
C ARG A 52 -4.70 -3.33 15.62
N LYS A 53 -3.37 -3.30 15.59
CA LYS A 53 -2.56 -3.64 16.77
C LYS A 53 -2.63 -2.55 17.85
N ALA A 54 -2.62 -1.28 17.45
CA ALA A 54 -2.67 -0.14 18.36
C ALA A 54 -4.07 0.08 18.97
N TYR A 55 -5.12 0.00 18.16
CA TYR A 55 -6.51 0.29 18.55
C TYR A 55 -7.43 -0.93 18.58
N GLY A 56 -6.92 -2.14 18.31
CA GLY A 56 -7.68 -3.38 18.49
C GLY A 56 -7.90 -3.70 19.97
N LYS A 57 -8.79 -4.66 20.25
CA LYS A 57 -9.25 -5.09 21.60
C LYS A 57 -8.18 -5.60 22.59
N GLY A 58 -6.89 -5.34 22.36
CA GLY A 58 -5.83 -5.51 23.35
C GLY A 58 -5.61 -4.22 24.14
N LYS A 59 -4.98 -4.31 25.33
CA LYS A 59 -4.59 -3.20 26.22
C LYS A 59 -3.59 -2.17 25.60
N GLY A 60 -3.60 -1.97 24.29
CA GLY A 60 -2.49 -1.38 23.54
C GLY A 60 -2.45 0.14 23.46
N LEU A 61 -3.42 0.85 24.01
CA LEU A 61 -3.45 2.33 24.03
C LEU A 61 -4.34 2.91 25.15
N ALA A 62 -5.25 2.12 25.72
CA ALA A 62 -6.23 2.60 26.69
C ALA A 62 -5.60 3.16 27.98
N ASP A 63 -4.52 2.56 28.48
CA ASP A 63 -3.83 3.05 29.68
C ASP A 63 -2.97 4.30 29.41
N GLU A 64 -2.41 4.46 28.21
CA GLU A 64 -1.57 5.62 27.85
C GLU A 64 -2.40 6.88 27.51
N PHE A 65 -3.64 6.71 27.07
CA PHE A 65 -4.56 7.80 26.72
C PHE A 65 -5.64 8.06 27.78
N ALA A 66 -5.60 7.35 28.91
CA ALA A 66 -6.47 7.61 30.05
C ALA A 66 -6.29 9.06 30.56
N GLY A 67 -7.35 9.85 30.51
CA GLY A 67 -7.35 11.27 30.90
C GLY A 67 -7.44 12.27 29.73
N TRP A 68 -7.24 11.86 28.49
CA TRP A 68 -7.42 12.73 27.31
C TRP A 68 -8.89 12.94 26.91
N GLU A 69 -9.81 12.12 27.43
CA GLU A 69 -11.25 12.20 27.11
C GLU A 69 -11.89 13.54 27.49
N GLY A 70 -11.30 14.29 28.44
CA GLY A 70 -11.80 15.57 28.92
C GLY A 70 -11.25 16.82 28.23
N GLU A 71 -10.20 16.70 27.42
CA GLU A 71 -9.50 17.87 26.83
C GLU A 71 -10.13 18.34 25.51
N GLY A 72 -11.04 17.55 24.93
CA GLY A 72 -11.71 17.82 23.65
C GLY A 72 -13.07 18.50 23.77
N VAL A 73 -13.24 19.49 24.65
CA VAL A 73 -14.53 20.19 24.78
C VAL A 73 -14.70 21.20 23.64
N TRP A 74 -15.63 20.92 22.73
CA TRP A 74 -16.01 21.89 21.71
C TRP A 74 -16.74 23.07 22.37
N PRO A 75 -16.39 24.34 22.07
CA PRO A 75 -17.09 25.47 22.68
C PRO A 75 -18.58 25.41 22.32
N LEU A 76 -19.44 25.58 23.33
CA LEU A 76 -20.87 25.74 23.13
C LEU A 76 -21.10 26.99 22.27
N ARG A 77 -21.84 26.82 21.17
CA ARG A 77 -22.25 27.91 20.29
C ARG A 77 -23.06 28.96 21.04
#